data_AF-A0A3D3TDM4-F1
#
_entry.id   AF-A0A3D3TDM4-F1
#
_cell.length_a   1.000
_cell.length_b   1.000
_cell.length_c   1.000
_cell.angle_alpha   90.00
_cell.angle_beta   90.00
_cell.angle_gamma   90.00
#
_symmetry.space_group_name_H-M   'P 1'
#
loop_
_entity.id
_entity.type
_entity.pdbx_description
1 polymer ?
#
loop_
_entity_poly.entity_id
_entity_poly.type
_entity_poly.pdbx_seq_one_letter_code
_entity_poly.pdbx_strand_id
1 'polypeptide(L)'
;FYERGLGFKINGTPLIIGLNWLFLVYASHDIANRISGNAFIRILLGASLMILYDILLEWVAPYMQMWHFDSGYPPLQNFIVWFITAFILHSGFEILRIRTDNKPARMLFIIQAGFFVCIGVFSSLFIR
;
A
#
# COMPACT_ATOMS: atom_id res chain seq x y z
N PHE A 1 -4.71 16.33 -2.64
CA PHE A 1 -5.31 16.30 -3.99
C PHE A 1 -4.62 15.29 -4.88
N TYR A 2 -5.38 14.60 -5.75
CA TYR A 2 -4.82 13.67 -6.74
C TYR A 2 -4.33 14.40 -7.99
N GLU A 3 -3.14 14.05 -8.45
CA GLU A 3 -2.46 14.64 -9.60
C GLU A 3 -2.62 13.81 -10.89
N ARG A 4 -1.81 14.05 -11.92
CA ARG A 4 -1.97 13.45 -13.25
C ARG A 4 -1.34 12.05 -13.37
N GLY A 5 -0.46 11.66 -12.45
CA GLY A 5 0.34 10.44 -12.52
C GLY A 5 -0.45 9.12 -12.36
N LEU A 6 -1.72 9.19 -11.95
CA LEU A 6 -2.56 8.00 -11.69
C LEU A 6 -3.63 7.72 -12.76
N GLY A 7 -3.60 8.47 -13.87
CA GLY A 7 -4.49 8.24 -15.00
C GLY A 7 -5.96 8.60 -14.73
N PHE A 8 -6.87 7.75 -15.20
CA PHE A 8 -8.31 8.04 -15.23
C PHE A 8 -8.93 8.12 -13.82
N LYS A 9 -9.76 9.15 -13.60
CA LYS A 9 -10.39 9.46 -12.32
C LYS A 9 -11.90 9.37 -12.43
N ILE A 10 -12.54 8.85 -11.37
CA ILE A 10 -13.98 8.86 -11.18
C ILE A 10 -14.25 9.75 -9.96
N ASN A 11 -15.03 10.82 -10.13
CA ASN A 11 -15.33 11.80 -9.07
C ASN A 11 -14.08 12.33 -8.35
N GLY A 12 -12.99 12.57 -9.10
CA GLY A 12 -11.73 13.07 -8.55
C GLY A 12 -10.80 11.99 -7.96
N THR A 13 -11.26 10.75 -7.80
CA THR A 13 -10.46 9.63 -7.28
C THR A 13 -9.95 8.75 -8.43
N PRO A 14 -8.63 8.55 -8.57
CA PRO A 14 -8.07 7.64 -9.56
C PRO A 14 -8.49 6.19 -9.35
N LEU A 15 -8.94 5.53 -10.41
CA LEU A 15 -9.42 4.14 -10.35
C LEU A 15 -8.31 3.16 -9.93
N ILE A 16 -7.06 3.45 -10.32
CA ILE A 16 -5.90 2.58 -10.07
C ILE A 16 -5.60 2.40 -8.57
N ILE A 17 -6.06 3.32 -7.71
CA ILE A 17 -5.85 3.22 -6.26
C ILE A 17 -6.54 1.98 -5.72
N GLY A 18 -7.81 1.75 -6.07
CA GLY A 18 -8.52 0.56 -5.62
C GLY A 18 -7.87 -0.74 -6.08
N LEU A 19 -7.38 -0.78 -7.32
CA LEU A 19 -6.67 -1.93 -7.87
C LEU A 19 -5.33 -2.18 -7.15
N ASN A 20 -4.56 -1.12 -6.90
CA ASN A 20 -3.31 -1.22 -6.14
C ASN A 20 -3.58 -1.74 -4.72
N TRP A 21 -4.60 -1.20 -4.04
CA TRP A 21 -4.97 -1.66 -2.70
C TRP A 21 -5.39 -3.14 -2.70
N LEU A 22 -6.16 -3.59 -3.68
CA LEU A 22 -6.53 -5.02 -3.81
C LEU A 22 -5.29 -5.91 -4.01
N PHE A 23 -4.38 -5.51 -4.90
CA PHE A 23 -3.12 -6.21 -5.12
C PHE A 23 -2.28 -6.26 -3.83
N LEU A 24 -2.17 -5.15 -3.12
CA LEU A 24 -1.39 -5.06 -1.89
C LEU A 24 -1.96 -5.94 -0.79
N VAL A 25 -3.28 -5.94 -0.57
CA VAL A 25 -3.93 -6.87 0.37
C VAL A 25 -3.60 -8.31 0.00
N TYR A 26 -3.72 -8.68 -1.28
CA TYR A 26 -3.42 -10.04 -1.71
C TYR A 26 -1.96 -10.44 -1.42
N ALA A 27 -1.01 -9.57 -1.78
CA ALA A 27 0.42 -9.83 -1.62
C ALA A 27 0.86 -9.82 -0.15
N SER A 28 0.41 -8.84 0.65
CA SER A 28 0.72 -8.77 2.08
C SER A 28 0.05 -9.90 2.87
N HIS A 29 -1.13 -10.36 2.45
CA HIS A 29 -1.80 -11.51 3.06
C HIS A 29 -1.05 -12.81 2.79
N ASP A 30 -0.54 -13.02 1.57
CA ASP A 30 0.33 -14.18 1.24
C ASP A 30 1.64 -14.15 2.05
N ILE A 31 2.25 -12.98 2.25
CA ILE A 31 3.41 -12.84 3.16
C ILE A 31 3.02 -13.23 4.58
N ALA A 32 1.91 -12.68 5.11
CA ALA A 32 1.44 -12.96 6.47
C ALA A 32 1.09 -14.44 6.68
N ASN A 33 0.45 -15.08 5.70
CA ASN A 33 0.11 -16.51 5.67
C ASN A 33 1.33 -17.42 5.88
N ARG A 34 2.50 -17.00 5.42
CA ARG A 34 3.74 -17.77 5.55
C ARG A 34 4.43 -17.58 6.91
N ILE A 35 4.13 -16.50 7.61
CA ILE A 35 4.74 -16.16 8.89
C ILE A 35 3.98 -16.81 10.04
N SER A 36 2.64 -16.86 9.97
CA SER A 36 1.82 -17.39 11.06
C SER A 36 0.60 -18.17 10.56
N GLY A 37 0.26 -19.26 11.25
CA GLY A 37 -1.00 -19.97 11.05
C GLY A 37 -2.20 -19.38 11.81
N ASN A 38 -1.98 -18.38 12.67
CA ASN A 38 -3.05 -17.75 13.44
C ASN A 38 -3.71 -16.62 12.63
N ALA A 39 -5.02 -16.73 12.39
CA ALA A 39 -5.77 -15.75 11.59
C ALA A 39 -5.65 -14.31 12.10
N PHE A 40 -5.70 -14.09 13.41
CA PHE A 40 -5.57 -12.75 13.98
C PHE A 40 -4.17 -12.17 13.73
N ILE A 41 -3.13 -12.98 13.90
CA ILE A 41 -1.74 -12.56 13.62
C ILE A 41 -1.58 -12.23 12.13
N ARG A 42 -2.18 -13.03 11.24
CA ARG A 42 -2.11 -12.78 9.79
C ARG A 42 -2.79 -11.48 9.39
N ILE A 43 -3.95 -11.16 9.96
CA ILE A 43 -4.65 -9.89 9.73
C ILE A 43 -3.78 -8.73 10.20
N LEU A 44 -3.25 -8.82 11.42
CA LEU A 44 -2.43 -7.75 11.99
C LEU A 44 -1.15 -7.53 11.17
N LEU A 45 -0.43 -8.61 10.84
CA LEU A 45 0.79 -8.53 10.03
C LEU A 45 0.50 -7.99 8.62
N GLY A 46 -0.54 -8.47 7.95
CA GLY A 46 -0.93 -7.99 6.63
C GLY A 46 -1.22 -6.49 6.63
N ALA A 47 -2.02 -6.03 7.60
CA ALA A 47 -2.36 -4.61 7.74
C ALA A 47 -1.14 -3.74 8.06
N SER A 48 -0.25 -4.20 8.95
CA SER A 48 1.00 -3.51 9.27
C SER A 48 1.93 -3.42 8.05
N LEU A 49 2.03 -4.47 7.24
CA LEU A 49 2.81 -4.44 5.99
C LEU A 49 2.26 -3.41 5.01
N MET A 50 0.94 -3.28 4.92
CA MET A 50 0.32 -2.27 4.06
C MET A 50 0.61 -0.84 4.55
N ILE A 51 0.64 -0.59 5.86
CA ILE A 51 1.03 0.73 6.39
C ILE A 51 2.50 1.02 6.16
N LEU A 52 3.38 0.04 6.35
CA LEU A 52 4.80 0.21 6.03
C LEU A 52 4.98 0.59 4.56
N TYR A 53 4.21 -0.06 3.68
CA TYR A 53 4.20 0.25 2.26
C TYR A 53 3.64 1.66 1.99
N ASP A 54 2.56 2.04 2.64
CA ASP A 54 1.93 3.36 2.50
C ASP A 54 2.88 4.49 2.91
N ILE A 55 3.68 4.31 3.97
CA ILE A 55 4.72 5.27 4.36
C ILE A 55 5.74 5.49 3.24
N LEU A 56 6.18 4.43 2.56
CA LEU A 56 7.08 4.55 1.41
C LEU A 56 6.40 5.24 0.22
N LEU A 57 5.13 4.93 0.00
CA LEU A 57 4.32 5.48 -1.08
C LEU A 57 4.10 6.98 -0.90
N GLU A 58 3.75 7.40 0.32
CA GLU A 58 3.54 8.81 0.68
C GLU A 58 4.82 9.64 0.53
N TRP A 59 5.98 9.05 0.78
CA TRP A 59 7.26 9.73 0.56
C TRP A 59 7.52 10.05 -0.91
N VAL A 60 7.13 9.15 -1.83
CA VAL A 60 7.38 9.31 -3.27
C VAL A 60 6.21 9.95 -4.04
N ALA A 61 5.00 9.95 -3.46
CA ALA A 61 3.78 10.37 -4.14
C ALA A 61 3.85 11.77 -4.77
N PRO A 62 4.43 12.81 -4.12
CA PRO A 62 4.56 14.13 -4.72
C PRO A 62 5.51 14.13 -5.93
N TYR A 63 6.67 13.46 -5.82
CA TYR A 63 7.67 13.39 -6.89
C TYR A 63 7.15 12.65 -8.12
N MET A 64 6.26 11.68 -7.90
CA MET A 64 5.64 10.88 -8.96
C MET A 64 4.32 11.48 -9.47
N GLN A 65 3.95 12.70 -9.04
CA GLN A 65 2.68 13.36 -9.41
C GLN A 65 1.45 12.48 -9.13
N MET A 66 1.47 11.73 -8.02
CA MET A 66 0.37 10.84 -7.64
C MET A 66 -0.68 11.60 -6.83
N TRP A 67 -0.27 12.16 -5.69
CA TRP A 67 -1.05 13.08 -4.87
C TRP A 67 -0.12 13.87 -3.94
N HIS A 68 -0.66 14.95 -3.39
CA HIS A 68 -0.04 15.72 -2.31
C HIS A 68 -1.09 16.13 -1.28
N PHE A 69 -0.64 16.52 -0.09
CA PHE A 69 -1.49 17.10 0.96
C PHE A 69 -1.26 18.60 1.06
N ASP A 70 -2.29 19.36 1.43
CA ASP A 70 -2.19 20.82 1.56
C ASP A 70 -1.23 21.24 2.67
N SER A 71 -1.15 20.44 3.73
CA SER A 71 -0.18 20.57 4.82
C SER A 71 1.26 20.21 4.41
N GLY A 72 1.49 19.78 3.17
CA GLY A 72 2.78 19.25 2.68
C GLY A 72 3.08 17.82 3.10
N TYR A 73 2.48 17.36 4.20
CA TYR A 73 2.67 16.02 4.76
C TYR A 73 1.33 15.31 5.02
N PRO A 74 1.27 13.97 4.89
CA PRO A 74 0.09 13.20 5.26
C PRO A 74 -0.18 13.32 6.77
N PRO A 75 -1.41 13.64 7.20
CA PRO A 75 -1.76 13.66 8.61
C PRO A 75 -1.77 12.24 9.19
N LEU A 76 -1.54 12.11 10.49
CA LEU A 76 -1.57 10.80 11.19
C LEU A 76 -2.89 10.04 10.94
N GLN A 77 -4.00 10.77 10.80
CA GLN A 77 -5.31 10.22 10.49
C GLN A 77 -5.33 9.41 9.18
N ASN A 78 -4.51 9.78 8.18
CA ASN A 78 -4.39 9.04 6.91
C ASN A 78 -3.95 7.60 7.17
N PHE A 79 -2.86 7.41 7.90
CA PHE A 79 -2.32 6.10 8.24
C PHE A 79 -3.28 5.29 9.13
N ILE A 80 -4.01 5.94 10.05
CA ILE A 80 -5.00 5.26 10.89
C ILE A 80 -6.16 4.72 10.03
N VAL A 81 -6.69 5.55 9.12
CA VAL A 81 -7.79 5.16 8.23
C VAL A 81 -7.36 4.03 7.31
N TRP A 82 -6.17 4.12 6.72
CA TRP A 82 -5.61 3.07 5.87
C TRP A 82 -5.31 1.78 6.64
N PHE A 83 -4.91 1.86 7.91
CA PHE A 83 -4.65 0.69 8.75
C PHE A 83 -5.96 -0.04 9.05
N ILE A 84 -7.00 0.70 9.45
CA ILE A 84 -8.33 0.15 9.71
C ILE A 84 -8.89 -0.48 8.42
N THR A 85 -8.73 0.19 7.27
CA THR A 85 -9.16 -0.32 5.96
C THR A 85 -8.43 -1.62 5.62
N ALA A 86 -7.11 -1.66 5.76
CA ALA A 86 -6.30 -2.85 5.54
C ALA A 86 -6.72 -4.00 6.49
N PHE A 87 -6.95 -3.70 7.77
CA PHE A 87 -7.39 -4.66 8.75
C PHE A 87 -8.74 -5.30 8.36
N ILE A 88 -9.70 -4.49 7.91
CA ILE A 88 -11.01 -4.96 7.43
C ILE A 88 -10.84 -5.85 6.20
N LEU A 89 -10.04 -5.43 5.22
CA LEU A 89 -9.82 -6.20 3.99
C LEU A 89 -9.13 -7.55 4.27
N HIS A 90 -8.12 -7.57 5.15
CA HIS A 90 -7.49 -8.81 5.58
C HIS A 90 -8.42 -9.72 6.38
N SER A 91 -9.27 -9.14 7.23
CA SER A 91 -10.33 -9.90 7.92
C SER A 91 -11.28 -10.55 6.91
N GLY A 92 -11.64 -9.83 5.85
CA GLY A 92 -12.41 -10.37 4.73
C GLY A 92 -11.72 -11.56 4.04
N PHE A 93 -10.41 -11.47 3.78
CA PHE A 93 -9.63 -12.57 3.22
C PHE A 93 -9.64 -13.82 4.11
N GLU A 94 -9.52 -13.65 5.43
CA GLU A 94 -9.61 -14.75 6.41
C GLU A 94 -11.00 -15.39 6.45
N ILE A 95 -12.06 -14.56 6.54
CA ILE A 95 -13.45 -15.03 6.61
C ILE A 95 -13.82 -15.80 5.34
N LEU A 96 -13.44 -15.26 4.17
CA LEU A 96 -13.68 -15.89 2.87
C LEU A 96 -12.71 -17.05 2.58
N ARG A 97 -11.72 -17.28 3.45
CA ARG A 97 -10.69 -18.33 3.31
C ARG A 97 -10.00 -18.27 1.95
N ILE A 98 -9.66 -17.05 1.51
CA ILE A 98 -8.99 -16.83 0.23
C ILE A 98 -7.62 -17.51 0.28
N ARG A 99 -7.41 -18.48 -0.61
CA ARG A 99 -6.10 -19.13 -0.75
C ARG A 99 -5.15 -18.20 -1.49
N THR A 100 -4.19 -17.65 -0.76
CA THR A 100 -3.11 -16.85 -1.36
C THR A 100 -1.81 -17.65 -1.30
N ASP A 101 -1.42 -18.24 -2.42
CA ASP A 101 -0.08 -18.79 -2.62
C ASP A 101 0.45 -18.36 -3.98
N ASN A 102 1.17 -17.24 -3.99
CA ASN A 102 1.66 -16.64 -5.22
C ASN A 102 3.03 -16.01 -4.98
N LYS A 103 4.07 -16.79 -5.25
CA LYS A 103 5.46 -16.34 -5.15
C LYS A 103 5.73 -15.05 -5.94
N PRO A 104 5.26 -14.90 -7.20
CA PRO A 104 5.35 -13.63 -7.92
C PRO A 104 4.76 -12.44 -7.17
N ALA A 105 3.56 -12.55 -6.57
CA ALA A 105 2.91 -11.45 -5.87
C ALA A 105 3.75 -10.91 -4.70
N ARG A 106 4.35 -11.80 -3.90
CA ARG A 106 5.23 -11.40 -2.80
C ARG A 106 6.51 -10.73 -3.28
N MET A 107 7.10 -11.26 -4.36
CA MET A 107 8.28 -10.65 -4.97
C MET A 107 7.98 -9.26 -5.52
N LEU A 108 6.83 -9.10 -6.19
CA LEU A 108 6.38 -7.79 -6.69
C LEU A 108 6.20 -6.77 -5.56
N PHE A 109 5.62 -7.18 -4.42
CA PHE A 109 5.51 -6.30 -3.25
C PHE A 109 6.88 -5.76 -2.79
N ILE A 110 7.88 -6.64 -2.67
CA ILE A 110 9.23 -6.28 -2.24
C ILE A 110 9.93 -5.41 -3.29
N ILE A 111 9.84 -5.78 -4.57
CA ILE A 111 10.44 -5.03 -5.68
C ILE A 111 9.84 -3.63 -5.75
N GLN A 112 8.53 -3.50 -5.59
CA GLN A 112 7.87 -2.20 -5.65
C GLN A 112 8.21 -1.31 -4.44
N ALA A 113 8.28 -1.89 -3.24
CA ALA A 113 8.79 -1.18 -2.07
C ALA A 113 10.24 -0.70 -2.27
N GLY A 114 11.12 -1.56 -2.81
CA GLY A 114 12.49 -1.20 -3.16
C GLY A 114 12.55 -0.10 -4.23
N PHE A 115 11.70 -0.17 -5.24
CA PHE A 115 11.59 0.85 -6.29
C PHE A 115 11.19 2.22 -5.70
N PHE A 116 10.24 2.27 -4.77
CA PHE A 116 9.89 3.52 -4.10
C PHE A 116 11.02 4.05 -3.22
N VAL A 117 11.75 3.19 -2.51
CA VAL A 117 12.95 3.63 -1.77
C VAL A 117 13.97 4.25 -2.72
N CYS A 118 14.24 3.62 -3.87
CA CYS A 118 15.15 4.16 -4.87
C CYS A 118 14.69 5.53 -5.39
N ILE A 119 13.41 5.68 -5.71
CA ILE A 119 12.83 6.96 -6.15
C ILE A 119 12.96 8.02 -5.05
N GLY A 120 12.62 7.69 -3.81
CA GLY A 120 12.66 8.61 -2.68
C GLY A 120 14.08 9.12 -2.41
N VAL A 121 15.07 8.22 -2.40
CA VAL A 121 16.50 8.58 -2.26
C VAL A 121 16.97 9.43 -3.43
N PHE A 122 16.69 9.01 -4.67
CA PHE A 122 17.08 9.76 -5.86
C PHE A 122 16.48 11.16 -5.87
N SER A 123 15.17 11.28 -5.62
CA SER A 123 14.48 12.56 -5.61
C SER A 123 15.02 13.47 -4.51
N SER A 124 15.26 12.94 -3.31
CA SER A 124 15.82 13.72 -2.19
C SER A 124 17.24 14.26 -2.45
N LEU A 125 18.02 13.58 -3.30
CA LEU A 125 19.38 13.98 -3.65
C LEU A 125 19.45 14.95 -4.84
N PHE A 126 18.59 14.75 -5.84
CA PHE A 126 18.73 15.41 -7.16
C PHE A 126 17.57 16.36 -7.50
N ILE A 127 16.42 16.23 -6.85
CA ILE A 127 15.20 16.98 -7.15
C ILE A 127 14.78 17.71 -5.86
N ARG A 128 15.38 18.88 -5.63
CA ARG A 128 14.92 19.80 -4.57
C ARG A 128 13.83 20.72 -5.10
#